data_AF-W1XY10-F1
#
_entry.id   AF-W1XY10-F1
#
_cell.length_a   1.000
_cell.length_b   1.000
_cell.length_c   1.000
_cell.angle_alpha   90.00
_cell.angle_beta   90.00
_cell.angle_gamma   90.00
#
_symmetry.space_group_name_H-M   'P 1'
#
loop_
_entity.id
_entity.type
_entity.pdbx_description
1 polymer ?
#
loop_
_entity_poly.entity_id
_entity_poly.type
_entity_poly.pdbx_seq_one_letter_code
_entity_poly.pdbx_strand_id
1 'polypeptide(L)' 'SNQNTCINQMPCVSLGEPVERGDVLADGPSTDLGELALGQNMRVAFMPWNGYNFEDSILVSERVVQEDRFTT' A
#
# COMPACT_ATOMS: atom_id res chain seq x y z
N SER A 1 -14.42 9.63 1.78
CA SER A 1 -13.79 10.76 2.51
C SER A 1 -14.26 12.09 1.93
N ASN A 2 -14.01 13.23 2.59
CA ASN A 2 -14.29 14.59 2.08
C ASN A 2 -13.70 14.84 0.67
N GLN A 3 -12.77 13.98 0.23
CA GLN A 3 -12.11 13.99 -1.07
C GLN A 3 -12.46 12.76 -1.94
N ASN A 4 -13.62 12.12 -1.73
CA ASN A 4 -14.10 10.94 -2.47
C ASN A 4 -13.18 9.69 -2.46
N THR A 5 -12.25 9.57 -1.50
CA THR A 5 -11.50 8.33 -1.29
C THR A 5 -12.33 7.28 -0.54
N CYS A 6 -12.02 5.99 -0.77
CA CYS A 6 -12.60 4.88 -0.04
C CYS A 6 -12.17 4.94 1.44
N ILE A 7 -13.13 4.80 2.35
CA ILE A 7 -12.88 4.62 3.78
C ILE A 7 -13.40 3.23 4.11
N ASN A 8 -12.50 2.24 4.13
CA ASN A 8 -12.82 0.88 4.52
C ASN A 8 -12.11 0.54 5.82
N GLN A 9 -12.72 -0.34 6.62
CA GLN A 9 -12.08 -0.93 7.80
C GLN A 9 -11.95 -2.43 7.58
N MET A 10 -10.75 -2.96 7.75
CA MET A 10 -10.47 -4.39 7.62
C MET A 10 -10.09 -4.96 8.98
N PRO A 11 -10.77 -5.99 9.49
CA PRO A 11 -10.38 -6.64 10.73
C PRO A 11 -8.98 -7.25 10.61
N CYS A 12 -8.13 -7.01 11.61
CA CYS A 12 -6.75 -7.53 11.63
C CYS A 12 -6.57 -8.67 12.64
N VAL A 13 -7.61 -8.92 13.45
CA VAL A 13 -7.61 -9.96 14.47
C VAL A 13 -8.34 -11.22 14.00
N SER A 14 -7.90 -12.37 14.50
CA SER A 14 -8.52 -13.67 14.24
C SER A 14 -9.48 -14.11 15.35
N LEU A 15 -10.43 -14.99 15.02
CA LEU A 15 -11.34 -15.56 16.01
C LEU A 15 -10.56 -16.34 17.08
N GLY A 16 -10.72 -15.93 18.34
CA GLY A 16 -10.07 -16.56 19.50
C GLY A 16 -8.70 -16.00 19.86
N GLU A 17 -8.26 -14.94 19.19
CA GLU A 17 -7.03 -14.22 19.54
C GLU A 17 -7.20 -13.45 20.88
N PRO A 18 -6.29 -13.60 21.86
CA PRO A 18 -6.34 -12.82 23.09
C PRO A 18 -5.93 -11.38 22.79
N VAL A 19 -6.78 -10.41 23.16
CA VAL A 19 -6.55 -8.98 22.95
C VAL A 19 -6.45 -8.24 24.28
N GLU A 20 -5.58 -7.24 24.32
CA GLU A 20 -5.41 -6.34 25.46
C GLU A 20 -5.95 -4.94 25.17
N ARG A 21 -6.10 -4.14 26.23
CA ARG A 21 -6.59 -2.76 26.10
C ARG A 21 -5.53 -1.92 25.38
N GLY A 22 -5.84 -1.53 24.16
CA GLY A 22 -4.95 -0.72 23.31
C GLY A 22 -4.62 -1.38 21.98
N ASP A 23 -4.96 -2.66 21.82
CA ASP A 23 -4.72 -3.41 20.59
C ASP A 23 -5.61 -2.94 19.44
N VAL A 24 -5.05 -2.96 18.24
CA VAL A 24 -5.73 -2.57 17.00
C VAL A 24 -6.54 -3.75 16.49
N LEU A 25 -7.87 -3.63 16.57
CA LEU A 25 -8.80 -4.69 16.17
C LEU A 25 -9.12 -4.67 14.67
N ALA A 26 -9.01 -3.50 14.04
CA ALA A 26 -9.24 -3.30 12.62
C ALA A 26 -8.42 -2.12 12.11
N ASP A 27 -7.85 -2.26 10.93
CA ASP A 27 -7.14 -1.20 10.23
C ASP A 27 -8.12 -0.35 9.44
N GLY A 28 -7.86 0.96 9.41
CA GLY A 28 -8.57 1.93 8.58
C GLY A 28 -7.98 2.06 7.16
N PRO A 29 -8.47 3.02 6.36
CA PRO A 29 -7.88 3.30 5.05
C PRO A 29 -6.42 3.74 5.21
N SER A 30 -5.54 3.18 4.38
CA SER A 30 -4.09 3.48 4.38
C SER A 30 -3.41 3.23 5.74
N THR A 31 -3.89 2.24 6.49
CA THR A 31 -3.28 1.75 7.73
C THR A 31 -2.96 0.27 7.58
N ASP A 32 -1.81 -0.17 8.10
CA ASP A 32 -1.41 -1.57 8.18
C ASP A 32 -0.89 -1.85 9.60
N LEU A 33 -1.56 -2.76 10.32
CA LEU A 33 -1.31 -3.13 11.71
C LEU A 33 -1.23 -1.92 12.67
N GLY A 34 -2.12 -0.94 12.49
CA GLY A 34 -2.14 0.28 13.29
C GLY A 34 -1.12 1.34 12.89
N GLU A 35 -0.27 1.08 11.89
CA GLU A 35 0.71 2.03 11.37
C GLU A 35 0.26 2.66 10.05
N LEU A 36 0.69 3.91 9.82
CA LEU A 36 0.35 4.65 8.60
C LEU A 36 1.08 4.07 7.38
N ALA A 37 0.32 3.52 6.43
CA ALA A 37 0.82 2.91 5.20
C ALA A 37 0.23 3.60 3.96
N LEU A 38 0.83 4.73 3.56
CA LEU A 38 0.37 5.56 2.43
C LEU A 38 0.81 5.04 1.04
N GLY A 39 1.67 4.02 0.99
CA GLY A 39 2.24 3.50 -0.25
C GLY A 39 2.86 2.12 -0.07
N GLN A 40 3.56 1.65 -1.09
CA GLN A 40 4.14 0.31 -1.09
C GLN A 40 5.65 0.32 -1.31
N ASN A 41 6.35 -0.62 -0.65
CA ASN A 41 7.78 -0.83 -0.83
C ASN A 41 8.08 -1.41 -2.22
N MET A 42 8.95 -0.75 -2.97
CA MET A 42 9.31 -1.09 -4.34
C MET A 42 10.81 -1.38 -4.49
N ARG A 43 11.15 -2.35 -5.34
CA ARG A 43 12.55 -2.59 -5.73
C ARG A 43 12.89 -1.65 -6.88
N VAL A 44 13.89 -0.80 -6.67
CA VAL A 44 14.28 0.25 -7.63
C VAL A 44 15.69 -0.02 -8.16
N ALA A 45 15.88 0.23 -9.47
CA ALA A 45 17.19 0.22 -10.11
C ALA A 45 17.52 1.63 -10.63
N PHE A 46 18.70 2.14 -10.28
CA PHE A 46 19.19 3.45 -10.74
C PHE A 46 20.09 3.26 -11.97
N MET A 47 19.49 3.24 -13.15
CA MET A 47 20.22 3.10 -14.42
C MET A 47 19.43 3.72 -15.58
N PRO A 48 20.09 4.24 -16.62
CA PRO A 48 19.39 4.63 -17.85
C PRO A 48 18.85 3.38 -18.57
N TRP A 49 17.65 3.49 -19.16
CA TRP A 49 17.03 2.39 -19.91
C TRP A 49 16.46 2.87 -21.25
N ASN A 50 17.24 2.76 -22.32
CA ASN A 50 16.83 3.04 -23.71
C ASN A 50 16.05 4.36 -23.91
N GLY A 51 16.29 5.38 -23.09
CA GLY A 51 15.57 6.66 -23.13
C GLY A 51 14.14 6.64 -22.56
N TYR A 52 13.64 5.50 -22.08
CA TYR A 52 12.31 5.40 -21.47
C TYR A 52 12.21 6.06 -20.08
N ASN A 53 13.34 6.28 -19.43
CA ASN A 53 13.46 7.07 -18.20
C ASN A 53 14.16 8.41 -18.43
N PHE A 54 13.91 9.04 -19.57
CA PHE A 54 14.43 10.38 -19.87
C PHE A 54 13.71 11.44 -19.01
N GLU A 55 14.47 12.44 -18.56
CA GLU A 55 14.03 13.49 -17.63
C GLU A 55 13.34 12.92 -16.38
N ASP A 56 12.04 13.13 -16.24
CA ASP A 56 11.23 12.76 -15.07
C ASP A 56 10.39 11.50 -15.31
N SER A 57 10.66 10.76 -16.40
CA SER A 57 9.91 9.56 -16.76
C SER A 57 10.30 8.37 -15.88
N ILE A 58 9.30 7.68 -15.34
CA ILE A 58 9.49 6.46 -14.53
C ILE A 58 9.06 5.25 -15.35
N LEU A 59 9.96 4.28 -15.49
CA LEU A 59 9.65 2.97 -16.06
C LEU A 59 9.17 2.03 -14.94
N VAL A 60 7.98 1.46 -15.11
CA VAL A 60 7.38 0.53 -14.13
C VAL A 60 7.28 -0.87 -14.75
N SER A 61 7.57 -1.90 -13.96
CA SER A 61 7.41 -3.28 -14.41
C SER A 61 5.92 -3.63 -14.54
N GLU A 62 5.54 -4.33 -15.60
CA GLU A 62 4.18 -4.86 -15.79
C GLU A 62 3.71 -5.72 -14.60
N ARG A 63 4.66 -6.37 -13.91
CA ARG A 63 4.37 -7.14 -12.69
C ARG A 63 3.64 -6.34 -11.61
N VAL A 64 3.88 -5.03 -11.55
CA VAL A 64 3.23 -4.13 -10.58
C VAL A 64 1.72 -4.07 -10.80
N VAL A 65 1.29 -4.14 -12.08
CA VAL A 65 -0.13 -4.19 -12.45
C VAL A 65 -0.69 -5.59 -12.19
N GLN A 66 0.06 -6.64 -12.54
CA GLN A 66 -0.37 -8.04 -12.31
C GLN A 66 -0.57 -8.38 -10.83
N GLU A 67 0.19 -7.75 -9.94
CA GLU A 67 0.12 -7.92 -8.49
C GLU A 67 -0.81 -6.88 -7.80
N ASP A 68 -1.59 -6.10 -8.56
CA ASP A 68 -2.53 -5.07 -8.07
C ASP A 68 -1.93 -4.10 -7.03
N ARG A 69 -0.63 -3.80 -7.17
CA ARG A 69 0.14 -3.05 -6.16
C ARG A 69 -0.26 -1.58 -6.02
N PHE A 70 -0.92 -1.01 -7.01
CA PHE A 70 -1.41 0.37 -7.00
C PHE A 70 -2.87 0.48 -7.41
N THR A 71 -3.69 -0.48 -6.95
CA THR A 71 -5.15 -0.43 -7.11
C THR A 71 -5.76 0.28 -5.88
N THR A 72 -6.58 1.31 -6.11
CA THR A 72 -7.20 2.17 -5.07
C THR A 72 -8.67 1.88 -4.85
#